data_AF-A0A1I5EW09-F1
#
_entry.id   AF-A0A1I5EW09-F1
#
_cell.length_a   1.000
_cell.length_b   1.000
_cell.length_c   1.000
_cell.angle_alpha   90.00
_cell.angle_beta   90.00
_cell.angle_gamma   90.00
#
_symmetry.space_group_name_H-M   'P 1'
#
loop_
_entity.id
_entity.type
_entity.pdbx_description
1 polymer ?
#
loop_
_entity_poly.entity_id
_entity_poly.type
_entity_poly.pdbx_seq_one_letter_code
_entity_poly.pdbx_strand_id
1 'polypeptide(L)'
;DPADANQAMETAMATTLFHWTLHPWAMYAVVGLAIAYSTFRRGRRQLISAVFTPLLGEKRVNGWPGRAIDILAIFATLFGSAASLGLGALQIGSGFTGLGWLGSVGTGLLVVVIVVLTVAFVASAVSGIEKGIQWLSNTNMVLAVGLALFVFLVGPTIFILDLLPTSVGAFFGDLAQMAGRTEASSGKGVADWLAGWTVFYWAWWISWTPFVGMFIARISRGRTIRQFVGGVILVPSSVSLLWFAVFGGSAMHLQEAGRLSDASTAQGQLFDVLQQYPIATVTSIVVMILVGIFFVSGADAASIVMGTLSQRGSLEPSRGVVVFWGVLTGAVAAVMLLIGGGKGDALTGLQNLTILAAAPFTLVMIGLCVALNRDLRHDPLIIRGRMGKEAIETAVIAGHEKYDGDFELRIGPATSTDGTETAPPERTEESAPSTASAV
;
A
#
# COMPACT_ATOMS: atom_id res chain seq x y z
N ASP A 1 -30.11 0.49 6.45
CA ASP A 1 -30.08 -0.78 7.19
C ASP A 1 -30.48 -1.92 6.27
N PRO A 2 -29.76 -3.06 6.32
CA PRO A 2 -30.13 -4.25 5.58
C PRO A 2 -31.47 -4.81 6.10
N ALA A 3 -32.29 -5.33 5.20
CA ALA A 3 -33.63 -5.85 5.49
C ALA A 3 -33.61 -7.25 6.12
N ASP A 4 -32.57 -8.04 5.83
CA ASP A 4 -32.38 -9.39 6.37
C ASP A 4 -30.89 -9.76 6.52
N ALA A 5 -30.62 -10.96 7.03
CA ALA A 5 -29.27 -11.47 7.26
C ALA A 5 -28.46 -11.64 5.96
N ASN A 6 -29.11 -11.99 4.84
CA ASN A 6 -28.44 -12.18 3.56
C ASN A 6 -27.97 -10.83 3.00
N GLN A 7 -28.83 -9.81 3.03
CA GLN A 7 -28.47 -8.47 2.63
C GLN A 7 -27.41 -7.86 3.55
N ALA A 8 -27.45 -8.18 4.85
CA ALA A 8 -26.42 -7.77 5.80
C ALA A 8 -25.05 -8.37 5.44
N MET A 9 -25.02 -9.65 5.07
CA MET A 9 -23.82 -10.34 4.60
C MET A 9 -23.27 -9.74 3.30
N GLU A 10 -24.14 -9.49 2.31
CA GLU A 10 -23.74 -8.83 1.05
C GLU A 10 -23.14 -7.45 1.31
N THR A 11 -23.80 -6.65 2.15
CA THR A 11 -23.33 -5.31 2.54
C THR A 11 -22.00 -5.39 3.29
N ALA A 12 -21.84 -6.37 4.19
CA ALA A 12 -20.60 -6.59 4.93
C ALA A 12 -19.44 -6.89 3.97
N MET A 13 -19.61 -7.84 3.06
CA MET A 13 -18.60 -8.19 2.07
C MET A 13 -18.31 -7.03 1.11
N ALA A 14 -19.33 -6.35 0.59
CA ALA A 14 -19.15 -5.18 -0.28
C ALA A 14 -18.34 -4.08 0.41
N THR A 15 -18.66 -3.78 1.68
CA THR A 15 -17.96 -2.78 2.49
C THR A 15 -16.52 -3.20 2.76
N THR A 16 -16.28 -4.47 3.11
CA THR A 16 -14.92 -4.98 3.31
C THR A 16 -14.10 -4.92 2.02
N LEU A 17 -14.66 -5.33 0.89
CA LEU A 17 -13.95 -5.24 -0.39
C LEU A 17 -13.67 -3.79 -0.77
N PHE A 18 -14.57 -2.85 -0.47
CA PHE A 18 -14.34 -1.43 -0.67
C PHE A 18 -13.08 -0.94 0.03
N HIS A 19 -12.88 -1.33 1.30
CA HIS A 19 -11.71 -0.92 2.09
C HIS A 19 -10.40 -1.64 1.74
N TRP A 20 -10.45 -2.84 1.17
CA TRP A 20 -9.28 -3.73 1.02
C TRP A 20 -8.90 -4.09 -0.42
N THR A 21 -9.66 -3.67 -1.43
CA THR A 21 -9.38 -3.94 -2.85
C THR A 21 -8.97 -2.68 -3.61
N LEU A 22 -9.78 -2.19 -4.55
CA LEU A 22 -9.37 -1.22 -5.56
C LEU A 22 -8.81 0.08 -4.96
N HIS A 23 -9.41 0.61 -3.89
CA HIS A 23 -9.03 1.90 -3.31
C HIS A 23 -7.60 1.93 -2.72
N PRO A 24 -7.22 1.07 -1.75
CA PRO A 24 -5.84 1.06 -1.24
C PRO A 24 -4.82 0.82 -2.34
N TRP A 25 -5.08 -0.18 -3.21
CA TRP A 25 -4.12 -0.55 -4.25
C TRP A 25 -4.00 0.51 -5.34
N ALA A 26 -5.06 1.30 -5.62
CA ALA A 26 -4.96 2.47 -6.48
C ALA A 26 -4.09 3.57 -5.88
N MET A 27 -4.20 3.83 -4.56
CA MET A 27 -3.33 4.77 -3.86
C MET A 27 -1.85 4.35 -3.98
N TYR A 28 -1.56 3.07 -3.78
CA TYR A 28 -0.21 2.52 -3.94
C TYR A 28 0.27 2.54 -5.39
N ALA A 29 -0.61 2.24 -6.35
CA ALA A 29 -0.28 2.31 -7.77
C ALA A 29 0.09 3.74 -8.19
N VAL A 30 -0.65 4.75 -7.72
CA VAL A 30 -0.36 6.16 -8.04
C VAL A 30 1.02 6.56 -7.51
N VAL A 31 1.30 6.34 -6.24
CA VAL A 31 2.59 6.73 -5.64
C VAL A 31 3.74 5.90 -6.22
N GLY A 32 3.55 4.59 -6.36
CA GLY A 32 4.55 3.70 -6.93
C GLY A 32 4.86 4.02 -8.40
N LEU A 33 3.84 4.33 -9.21
CA LEU A 33 4.03 4.76 -10.60
C LEU A 33 4.78 6.08 -10.67
N ALA A 34 4.44 7.04 -9.80
CA ALA A 34 5.07 8.34 -9.80
C ALA A 34 6.55 8.28 -9.43
N ILE A 35 6.90 7.47 -8.42
CA ILE A 35 8.30 7.20 -8.06
C ILE A 35 8.99 6.44 -9.19
N ALA A 36 8.40 5.35 -9.69
CA ALA A 36 9.00 4.52 -10.74
C ALA A 36 9.29 5.33 -12.02
N TYR A 37 8.35 6.17 -12.44
CA TYR A 37 8.51 7.04 -13.59
C TYR A 37 9.57 8.12 -13.34
N SER A 38 9.49 8.82 -12.20
CA SER A 38 10.46 9.87 -11.84
C SER A 38 11.89 9.32 -11.76
N THR A 39 12.08 8.13 -11.18
CA THR A 39 13.40 7.52 -11.02
C THR A 39 13.88 6.82 -12.28
N PHE A 40 13.12 5.87 -12.83
CA PHE A 40 13.62 4.99 -13.91
C PHE A 40 13.42 5.56 -15.31
N ARG A 41 12.41 6.41 -15.54
CA ARG A 41 12.19 7.05 -16.84
C ARG A 41 12.84 8.43 -16.92
N ARG A 42 12.76 9.23 -15.85
CA ARG A 42 13.30 10.60 -15.80
C ARG A 42 14.69 10.72 -15.14
N GLY A 43 15.22 9.66 -14.53
CA GLY A 43 16.55 9.65 -13.94
C GLY A 43 16.69 10.48 -12.66
N ARG A 44 15.60 10.79 -11.96
CA ARG A 44 15.63 11.60 -10.74
C ARG A 44 15.93 10.73 -9.51
N ARG A 45 16.35 11.37 -8.41
CA ARG A 45 16.57 10.69 -7.10
C ARG A 45 15.31 9.98 -6.63
N GLN A 46 15.47 8.88 -5.89
CA GLN A 46 14.35 8.10 -5.33
C GLN A 46 13.77 8.78 -4.07
N LEU A 47 13.25 9.99 -4.24
CA LEU A 47 12.58 10.80 -3.21
C LEU A 47 11.15 11.09 -3.65
N ILE A 48 10.24 11.26 -2.67
CA ILE A 48 8.86 11.67 -2.97
C ILE A 48 8.87 13.09 -3.54
N SER A 49 9.69 13.98 -2.97
CA SER A 49 9.88 15.34 -3.45
C SER A 49 10.31 15.42 -4.92
N ALA A 50 11.13 14.47 -5.39
CA ALA A 50 11.61 14.43 -6.78
C ALA A 50 10.50 14.25 -7.80
N VAL A 51 9.37 13.67 -7.42
CA VAL A 51 8.17 13.55 -8.26
C VAL A 51 7.58 14.92 -8.57
N PHE A 52 7.74 15.90 -7.68
CA PHE A 52 7.16 17.24 -7.83
C PHE A 52 7.96 18.18 -8.72
N THR A 53 9.08 17.72 -9.31
CA THR A 53 9.91 18.53 -10.22
C THR A 53 9.10 19.21 -11.34
N PRO A 54 8.10 18.58 -12.00
CA PRO A 54 7.28 19.23 -13.01
C PRO A 54 6.41 20.39 -12.49
N LEU A 55 6.09 20.42 -11.19
CA LEU A 55 5.26 21.46 -10.58
C LEU A 55 6.08 22.56 -9.90
N LEU A 56 7.08 22.15 -9.12
CA LEU A 56 7.86 23.06 -8.28
C LEU A 56 9.17 23.50 -8.94
N GLY A 57 9.68 22.73 -9.91
CA GLY A 57 11.00 22.92 -10.50
C GLY A 57 12.14 22.39 -9.61
N GLU A 58 13.29 22.12 -10.22
CA GLU A 58 14.43 21.46 -9.55
C GLU A 58 14.96 22.25 -8.35
N LYS A 59 14.99 23.58 -8.41
CA LYS A 59 15.48 24.43 -7.31
C LYS A 59 14.65 24.25 -6.04
N ARG A 60 13.32 24.21 -6.14
CA ARG A 60 12.42 24.09 -4.98
C ARG A 60 12.36 22.67 -4.44
N VAL A 61 12.45 21.67 -5.32
CA VAL A 61 12.54 20.25 -4.93
C VAL A 61 13.82 19.96 -4.16
N ASN A 62 14.95 20.58 -4.51
CA ASN A 62 16.19 20.43 -3.75
C ASN A 62 16.29 21.36 -2.52
N GLY A 63 15.33 22.29 -2.37
CA GLY A 63 15.23 23.25 -1.27
C GLY A 63 14.31 22.80 -0.13
N TRP A 64 13.90 23.75 0.71
CA TRP A 64 13.01 23.49 1.84
C TRP A 64 11.65 22.88 1.45
N PRO A 65 10.96 23.29 0.36
CA PRO A 65 9.69 22.68 -0.03
C PRO A 65 9.79 21.17 -0.29
N GLY A 66 10.84 20.73 -0.99
CA GLY A 66 11.05 19.29 -1.20
C GLY A 66 11.38 18.55 0.09
N ARG A 67 12.20 19.14 0.97
CA ARG A 67 12.49 18.56 2.30
C ARG A 67 11.21 18.40 3.13
N ALA A 68 10.29 19.37 3.09
CA ALA A 68 9.02 19.28 3.80
C ALA A 68 8.18 18.09 3.29
N ILE A 69 8.14 17.85 1.97
CA ILE A 69 7.45 16.69 1.37
C ILE A 69 8.07 15.38 1.85
N ASP A 70 9.40 15.27 1.83
CA ASP A 70 10.09 14.05 2.26
C ASP A 70 9.96 13.83 3.79
N ILE A 71 9.92 14.89 4.59
CA ILE A 71 9.63 14.81 6.04
C ILE A 71 8.21 14.28 6.25
N LEU A 72 7.20 14.84 5.57
CA LEU A 72 5.82 14.35 5.68
C LEU A 72 5.72 12.87 5.26
N ALA A 73 6.47 12.45 4.24
CA ALA A 73 6.54 11.05 3.84
C ALA A 73 7.14 10.13 4.92
N ILE A 74 8.19 10.58 5.61
CA ILE A 74 8.78 9.86 6.75
C ILE A 74 7.77 9.74 7.89
N PHE A 75 7.13 10.85 8.28
CA PHE A 75 6.13 10.86 9.36
C PHE A 75 4.92 9.98 9.04
N ALA A 76 4.40 10.08 7.81
CA ALA A 76 3.34 9.20 7.31
C ALA A 76 3.74 7.72 7.46
N THR A 77 4.92 7.36 6.98
CA THR A 77 5.44 5.97 7.07
C THR A 77 5.59 5.51 8.52
N LEU A 78 6.12 6.36 9.40
CA LEU A 78 6.34 6.07 10.82
C LEU A 78 5.03 5.76 11.54
N PHE A 79 4.05 6.67 11.48
CA PHE A 79 2.76 6.48 12.15
C PHE A 79 1.94 5.36 11.53
N GLY A 80 2.02 5.18 10.21
CA GLY A 80 1.39 4.06 9.53
C GLY A 80 1.94 2.71 9.96
N SER A 81 3.27 2.59 10.08
CA SER A 81 3.93 1.36 10.53
C SER A 81 3.66 1.08 12.01
N ALA A 82 3.65 2.13 12.83
CA ALA A 82 3.33 2.03 14.26
C ALA A 82 1.89 1.58 14.51
N ALA A 83 0.93 2.03 13.69
CA ALA A 83 -0.46 1.59 13.75
C ALA A 83 -0.59 0.07 13.54
N SER A 84 0.07 -0.45 12.50
CA SER A 84 0.08 -1.88 12.20
C SER A 84 0.75 -2.71 13.28
N LEU A 85 1.82 -2.18 13.89
CA LEU A 85 2.46 -2.80 15.04
C LEU A 85 1.53 -2.88 16.24
N GLY A 86 0.83 -1.79 16.56
CA GLY A 86 -0.14 -1.77 17.66
C GLY A 86 -1.29 -2.75 17.45
N LEU A 87 -1.82 -2.82 16.23
CA LEU A 87 -2.84 -3.81 15.84
C LEU A 87 -2.31 -5.24 15.96
N GLY A 88 -1.07 -5.50 15.53
CA GLY A 88 -0.42 -6.80 15.67
C GLY A 88 -0.20 -7.19 17.13
N ALA A 89 0.19 -6.25 18.00
CA ALA A 89 0.33 -6.47 19.42
C ALA A 89 -1.01 -6.80 20.08
N LEU A 90 -2.08 -6.10 19.71
CA LEU A 90 -3.45 -6.40 20.14
C LEU A 90 -3.86 -7.82 19.69
N GLN A 91 -3.58 -8.19 18.43
CA GLN A 91 -3.89 -9.51 17.89
C GLN A 91 -3.14 -10.62 18.65
N ILE A 92 -1.85 -10.45 18.90
CA ILE A 92 -1.07 -11.43 19.68
C ILE A 92 -1.61 -11.51 21.11
N GLY A 93 -1.89 -10.37 21.75
CA GLY A 93 -2.50 -10.31 23.08
C GLY A 93 -3.82 -11.07 23.17
N SER A 94 -4.72 -10.87 22.20
CA SER A 94 -5.97 -11.62 22.09
C SER A 94 -5.75 -13.12 21.88
N GLY A 95 -4.65 -13.53 21.23
CA GLY A 95 -4.27 -14.94 21.11
C GLY A 95 -3.91 -15.57 22.45
N PHE A 96 -3.21 -14.86 23.33
CA PHE A 96 -2.92 -15.34 24.70
C PHE A 96 -4.21 -15.58 25.50
N THR A 97 -5.19 -14.68 25.40
CA THR A 97 -6.48 -14.86 26.08
C THR A 97 -7.33 -15.95 25.42
N GLY A 98 -7.34 -16.03 24.09
CA GLY A 98 -8.07 -17.06 23.35
C GLY A 98 -7.55 -18.48 23.60
N LEU A 99 -6.27 -18.63 23.95
CA LEU A 99 -5.68 -19.91 24.36
C LEU A 99 -5.87 -20.24 25.86
N GLY A 100 -6.48 -19.33 26.63
CA GLY A 100 -6.61 -19.47 28.08
C GLY A 100 -5.29 -19.36 28.84
N TRP A 101 -4.22 -18.85 28.21
CA TRP A 101 -2.91 -18.68 28.86
C TRP A 101 -2.89 -17.48 29.81
N LEU A 102 -3.73 -16.48 29.55
CA LEU A 102 -3.91 -15.29 30.38
C LEU A 102 -5.39 -14.93 30.49
N GLY A 103 -5.82 -14.41 31.63
CA GLY A 103 -7.23 -14.05 31.88
C GLY A 103 -7.67 -12.70 31.29
N SER A 104 -6.74 -11.81 30.95
CA SER A 104 -7.05 -10.52 30.32
C SER A 104 -5.86 -9.95 29.55
N VAL A 105 -6.16 -9.13 28.53
CA VAL A 105 -5.16 -8.37 27.79
C VAL A 105 -4.89 -7.05 28.53
N GLY A 106 -3.86 -7.05 29.38
CA GLY A 106 -3.39 -5.83 30.04
C GLY A 106 -2.45 -5.01 29.15
N THR A 107 -2.45 -3.68 29.33
CA THR A 107 -1.52 -2.77 28.64
C THR A 107 -0.05 -3.18 28.80
N GLY A 108 0.31 -3.75 29.95
CA GLY A 108 1.67 -4.28 30.19
C GLY A 108 2.06 -5.42 29.23
N LEU A 109 1.14 -6.35 28.93
CA LEU A 109 1.38 -7.43 27.96
C LEU A 109 1.62 -6.86 26.56
N LEU A 110 0.79 -5.91 26.14
CA LEU A 110 0.89 -5.29 24.82
C LEU A 110 2.23 -4.57 24.62
N VAL A 111 2.68 -3.83 25.66
CA VAL A 111 4.00 -3.17 25.64
C VAL A 111 5.13 -4.21 25.57
N VAL A 112 5.04 -5.30 26.35
CA VAL A 112 6.04 -6.39 26.28
C VAL A 112 6.08 -7.02 24.89
N VAL A 113 4.93 -7.30 24.28
CA VAL A 113 4.85 -7.83 22.91
C VAL A 113 5.53 -6.88 21.93
N ILE A 114 5.24 -5.57 22.00
CA ILE A 114 5.91 -4.57 21.15
C ILE A 114 7.41 -4.56 21.35
N VAL A 115 7.89 -4.61 22.59
CA VAL A 115 9.33 -4.61 22.89
C VAL A 115 9.99 -5.85 22.29
N VAL A 116 9.40 -7.04 22.50
CA VAL A 116 9.91 -8.31 21.94
C VAL A 116 9.97 -8.25 20.41
N LEU A 117 8.90 -7.79 19.78
CA LEU A 117 8.82 -7.64 18.33
C LEU A 117 9.84 -6.62 17.80
N THR A 118 10.02 -5.50 18.49
CA THR A 118 11.00 -4.46 18.14
C THR A 118 12.42 -5.00 18.26
N VAL A 119 12.73 -5.75 19.32
CA VAL A 119 14.04 -6.41 19.50
C VAL A 119 14.28 -7.43 18.39
N ALA A 120 13.29 -8.25 18.05
CA ALA A 120 13.39 -9.23 16.96
C ALA A 120 13.67 -8.54 15.61
N PHE A 121 13.02 -7.40 15.34
CA PHE A 121 13.32 -6.57 14.19
C PHE A 121 14.75 -6.01 14.22
N VAL A 122 15.20 -5.42 15.34
CA VAL A 122 16.55 -4.84 15.44
C VAL A 122 17.61 -5.93 15.23
N ALA A 123 17.40 -7.12 15.78
CA ALA A 123 18.26 -8.26 15.52
C ALA A 123 18.30 -8.62 14.02
N SER A 124 17.15 -8.62 13.35
CA SER A 124 17.06 -8.81 11.89
C SER A 124 17.86 -7.75 11.13
N ALA A 125 17.62 -6.46 11.40
CA ALA A 125 18.26 -5.35 10.71
C ALA A 125 19.80 -5.29 10.90
N VAL A 126 20.28 -5.65 12.10
CA VAL A 126 21.72 -5.64 12.40
C VAL A 126 22.42 -6.87 11.83
N SER A 127 21.73 -8.03 11.80
CA SER A 127 22.30 -9.28 11.30
C SER A 127 22.69 -9.22 9.81
N GLY A 128 22.08 -8.31 9.04
CA GLY A 128 22.39 -8.12 7.61
C GLY A 128 22.11 -9.37 6.77
N ILE A 129 21.27 -10.29 7.27
CA ILE A 129 20.93 -11.51 6.55
C ILE A 129 19.82 -11.18 5.56
N GLU A 130 20.20 -10.70 4.37
CA GLU A 130 19.27 -10.53 3.23
C GLU A 130 18.48 -11.83 2.96
N LYS A 131 19.14 -12.98 3.11
CA LYS A 131 18.52 -14.30 3.03
C LYS A 131 17.50 -14.57 4.14
N GLY A 132 17.67 -13.95 5.30
CA GLY A 132 16.81 -14.09 6.48
C GLY A 132 15.46 -13.41 6.25
N ILE A 133 15.47 -12.20 5.70
CA ILE A 133 14.25 -11.47 5.31
C ILE A 133 13.48 -12.25 4.25
N GLN A 134 14.18 -12.77 3.23
CA GLN A 134 13.56 -13.59 2.19
C GLN A 134 12.95 -14.89 2.76
N TRP A 135 13.66 -15.56 3.67
CA TRP A 135 13.16 -16.78 4.30
C TRP A 135 11.97 -16.51 5.22
N LEU A 136 12.01 -15.42 6.01
CA LEU A 136 10.89 -15.01 6.86
C LEU A 136 9.65 -14.70 6.01
N SER A 137 9.81 -13.94 4.91
CA SER A 137 8.72 -13.59 4.00
C SER A 137 8.13 -14.82 3.30
N ASN A 138 8.97 -15.74 2.80
CA ASN A 138 8.51 -16.98 2.18
C ASN A 138 7.79 -17.89 3.18
N THR A 139 8.34 -18.04 4.39
CA THR A 139 7.71 -18.81 5.48
C THR A 139 6.35 -18.22 5.84
N ASN A 140 6.25 -16.89 5.92
CA ASN A 140 5.01 -16.19 6.18
C ASN A 140 3.96 -16.47 5.11
N MET A 141 4.34 -16.45 3.84
CA MET A 141 3.44 -16.76 2.73
C MET A 141 2.94 -18.20 2.79
N VAL A 142 3.82 -19.17 3.07
CA VAL A 142 3.44 -20.58 3.22
C VAL A 142 2.49 -20.79 4.40
N LEU A 143 2.79 -20.19 5.56
CA LEU A 143 1.94 -20.27 6.74
C LEU A 143 0.57 -19.62 6.51
N ALA A 144 0.51 -18.47 5.84
CA ALA A 144 -0.73 -17.76 5.56
C ALA A 144 -1.61 -18.53 4.57
N VAL A 145 -1.03 -19.02 3.47
CA VAL A 145 -1.74 -19.87 2.51
C VAL A 145 -2.17 -21.19 3.16
N GLY A 146 -1.30 -21.81 3.96
CA GLY A 146 -1.63 -23.03 4.70
C GLY A 146 -2.79 -22.84 5.66
N LEU A 147 -2.81 -21.72 6.41
CA LEU A 147 -3.91 -21.38 7.31
C LEU A 147 -5.21 -21.10 6.55
N ALA A 148 -5.15 -20.33 5.45
CA ALA A 148 -6.32 -20.05 4.62
C ALA A 148 -6.88 -21.34 4.00
N LEU A 149 -6.02 -22.22 3.48
CA LEU A 149 -6.43 -23.52 2.96
C LEU A 149 -7.04 -24.41 4.05
N PHE A 150 -6.44 -24.41 5.25
CA PHE A 150 -7.00 -25.14 6.38
C PHE A 150 -8.43 -24.69 6.70
N VAL A 151 -8.65 -23.38 6.89
CA VAL A 151 -9.98 -22.84 7.19
C VAL A 151 -10.95 -23.07 6.02
N PHE A 152 -10.49 -22.96 4.79
CA PHE A 152 -11.31 -23.23 3.60
C PHE A 152 -11.79 -24.70 3.52
N LEU A 153 -10.90 -25.65 3.82
CA LEU A 153 -11.20 -27.09 3.72
C LEU A 153 -12.02 -27.62 4.90
N VAL A 154 -11.78 -27.08 6.10
CA VAL A 154 -12.45 -27.51 7.33
C VAL A 154 -13.74 -26.72 7.59
N GLY A 155 -13.78 -25.47 7.13
CA GLY A 155 -14.94 -24.59 7.23
C GLY A 155 -15.99 -24.86 6.14
N PRO A 156 -16.94 -23.94 5.95
CA PRO A 156 -18.05 -24.12 5.03
C PRO A 156 -17.59 -23.88 3.58
N THR A 157 -16.87 -24.83 2.98
CA THR A 157 -16.21 -24.69 1.67
C THR A 157 -17.15 -24.22 0.56
N ILE A 158 -18.33 -24.84 0.43
CA ILE A 158 -19.30 -24.51 -0.62
C ILE A 158 -19.83 -23.07 -0.43
N PHE A 159 -20.16 -22.71 0.80
CA PHE A 159 -20.59 -21.35 1.11
C PHE A 159 -19.51 -20.31 0.79
N ILE A 160 -18.24 -20.59 1.09
CA ILE A 160 -17.12 -19.70 0.73
C ILE A 160 -17.04 -19.53 -0.80
N LEU A 161 -17.21 -20.61 -1.57
CA LEU A 161 -17.20 -20.56 -3.03
C LEU A 161 -18.38 -19.76 -3.59
N ASP A 162 -19.58 -19.92 -3.03
CA ASP A 162 -20.78 -19.16 -3.41
C ASP A 162 -20.68 -17.68 -3.01
N LEU A 163 -19.96 -17.38 -1.92
CA LEU A 163 -19.74 -16.03 -1.45
C LEU A 163 -18.83 -15.22 -2.39
N LEU A 164 -17.93 -15.85 -3.14
CA LEU A 164 -17.01 -15.16 -4.06
C LEU A 164 -17.72 -14.34 -5.15
N PRO A 165 -18.55 -14.94 -6.04
CA PRO A 165 -19.26 -14.18 -7.07
C PRO A 165 -20.25 -13.18 -6.45
N THR A 166 -20.90 -13.56 -5.35
CA THR A 166 -21.85 -12.71 -4.61
C THR A 166 -21.17 -11.44 -4.10
N SER A 167 -20.00 -11.58 -3.45
CA SER A 167 -19.24 -10.45 -2.92
C SER A 167 -18.75 -9.50 -4.01
N VAL A 168 -18.31 -10.05 -5.16
CA VAL A 168 -17.90 -9.25 -6.31
C VAL A 168 -19.08 -8.47 -6.89
N GLY A 169 -20.23 -9.12 -7.06
CA GLY A 169 -21.46 -8.48 -7.53
C GLY A 169 -21.91 -7.35 -6.60
N ALA A 170 -22.01 -7.63 -5.30
CA ALA A 170 -22.40 -6.66 -4.28
C ALA A 170 -21.42 -5.47 -4.22
N PHE A 171 -20.11 -5.73 -4.27
CA PHE A 171 -19.11 -4.66 -4.28
C PHE A 171 -19.30 -3.68 -5.44
N PHE A 172 -19.49 -4.17 -6.67
CA PHE A 172 -19.71 -3.30 -7.83
C PHE A 172 -21.09 -2.64 -7.83
N GLY A 173 -22.12 -3.29 -7.29
CA GLY A 173 -23.45 -2.71 -7.11
C GLY A 173 -23.43 -1.51 -6.17
N ASP A 174 -22.76 -1.64 -5.03
CA ASP A 174 -22.77 -0.63 -3.96
C ASP A 174 -21.65 0.40 -4.08
N LEU A 175 -20.72 0.22 -5.02
CA LEU A 175 -19.48 1.02 -5.13
C LEU A 175 -19.74 2.54 -5.13
N ALA A 176 -20.70 3.00 -5.94
CA ALA A 176 -21.02 4.43 -6.05
C ALA A 176 -21.59 4.98 -4.73
N GLN A 177 -22.45 4.20 -4.07
CA GLN A 177 -23.05 4.60 -2.79
C GLN A 177 -22.01 4.64 -1.68
N MET A 178 -21.12 3.65 -1.61
CA MET A 178 -20.02 3.62 -0.64
C MET A 178 -19.03 4.77 -0.88
N ALA A 179 -18.68 5.05 -2.14
CA ALA A 179 -17.79 6.16 -2.49
C ALA A 179 -18.40 7.54 -2.18
N GLY A 180 -19.72 7.69 -2.30
CA GLY A 180 -20.45 8.92 -1.97
C GLY A 180 -20.83 9.06 -0.48
N ARG A 181 -20.54 8.04 0.35
CA ARG A 181 -20.94 8.03 1.77
C ARG A 181 -20.17 9.09 2.56
N THR A 182 -20.92 10.07 3.05
CA THR A 182 -20.44 11.14 3.94
C THR A 182 -21.40 11.31 5.11
N GLU A 183 -21.00 12.10 6.12
CA GLU A 183 -21.87 12.43 7.26
C GLU A 183 -23.22 13.00 6.82
N ALA A 184 -23.24 13.82 5.76
CA ALA A 184 -24.46 14.41 5.23
C ALA A 184 -25.44 13.39 4.64
N SER A 185 -24.94 12.23 4.18
CA SER A 185 -25.72 11.24 3.43
C SER A 185 -26.42 10.19 4.29
N SER A 186 -26.18 10.14 5.60
CA SER A 186 -26.56 8.97 6.40
C SER A 186 -26.73 9.25 7.89
N GLY A 187 -27.90 9.73 8.33
CA GLY A 187 -28.39 9.61 9.73
C GLY A 187 -27.48 10.06 10.90
N LYS A 188 -27.89 9.77 12.13
CA LYS A 188 -27.06 9.99 13.34
C LYS A 188 -26.06 8.82 13.48
N GLY A 189 -24.80 9.11 13.82
CA GLY A 189 -23.78 8.10 14.14
C GLY A 189 -22.90 7.63 12.98
N VAL A 190 -23.16 8.06 11.74
CA VAL A 190 -22.31 7.67 10.60
C VAL A 190 -20.96 8.38 10.58
N ALA A 191 -20.85 9.58 11.14
CA ALA A 191 -19.56 10.23 11.34
C ALA A 191 -18.61 9.34 12.18
N ASP A 192 -19.10 8.79 13.29
CA ASP A 192 -18.34 7.91 14.16
C ASP A 192 -17.99 6.58 13.47
N TRP A 193 -18.94 6.00 12.72
CA TRP A 193 -18.68 4.80 11.92
C TRP A 193 -17.63 5.05 10.82
N LEU A 194 -17.73 6.17 10.10
CA LEU A 194 -16.76 6.55 9.09
C LEU A 194 -15.38 6.75 9.72
N ALA A 195 -15.29 7.41 10.88
CA ALA A 195 -14.05 7.60 11.61
C ALA A 195 -13.41 6.26 12.03
N GLY A 196 -14.21 5.33 12.56
CA GLY A 196 -13.74 4.02 13.01
C GLY A 196 -13.36 3.04 11.89
N TRP A 197 -13.90 3.23 10.68
CA TRP A 197 -13.69 2.33 9.53
C TRP A 197 -13.10 3.04 8.32
N THR A 198 -13.94 3.71 7.52
CA THR A 198 -13.55 4.18 6.17
C THR A 198 -12.43 5.22 6.21
N VAL A 199 -12.56 6.23 7.06
CA VAL A 199 -11.58 7.31 7.22
C VAL A 199 -10.31 6.77 7.87
N PHE A 200 -10.44 5.89 8.87
CA PHE A 200 -9.29 5.21 9.46
C PHE A 200 -8.51 4.41 8.43
N TYR A 201 -9.16 3.54 7.65
CA TYR A 201 -8.50 2.77 6.60
C TYR A 201 -7.87 3.68 5.55
N TRP A 202 -8.55 4.75 5.11
CA TRP A 202 -7.96 5.69 4.13
C TRP A 202 -6.72 6.36 4.68
N ALA A 203 -6.77 6.86 5.92
CA ALA A 203 -5.60 7.42 6.58
C ALA A 203 -4.48 6.39 6.71
N TRP A 204 -4.79 5.17 7.11
CA TRP A 204 -3.81 4.10 7.26
C TRP A 204 -3.16 3.77 5.91
N TRP A 205 -3.93 3.59 4.85
CA TRP A 205 -3.38 3.33 3.51
C TRP A 205 -2.55 4.48 2.99
N ILE A 206 -3.02 5.72 3.10
CA ILE A 206 -2.29 6.93 2.74
C ILE A 206 -0.94 6.98 3.45
N SER A 207 -0.92 6.70 4.76
CA SER A 207 0.30 6.71 5.58
C SER A 207 1.34 5.68 5.12
N TRP A 208 0.90 4.57 4.53
CA TRP A 208 1.74 3.50 3.98
C TRP A 208 2.24 3.76 2.56
N THR A 209 1.63 4.70 1.82
CA THR A 209 1.95 4.89 0.41
C THR A 209 3.42 5.24 0.11
N PRO A 210 4.18 6.00 0.93
CA PRO A 210 5.59 6.25 0.61
C PRO A 210 6.42 4.98 0.65
N PHE A 211 6.20 4.16 1.67
CA PHE A 211 6.84 2.86 1.86
C PHE A 211 6.46 1.88 0.73
N VAL A 212 5.17 1.60 0.59
CA VAL A 212 4.66 0.61 -0.38
C VAL A 212 4.95 1.05 -1.82
N GLY A 213 4.74 2.33 -2.13
CA GLY A 213 5.01 2.89 -3.44
C GLY A 213 6.50 2.79 -3.82
N MET A 214 7.41 3.07 -2.89
CA MET A 214 8.85 2.93 -3.15
C MET A 214 9.25 1.47 -3.40
N PHE A 215 8.72 0.53 -2.60
CA PHE A 215 8.95 -0.90 -2.80
C PHE A 215 8.45 -1.37 -4.17
N ILE A 216 7.18 -1.09 -4.49
CA ILE A 216 6.54 -1.47 -5.75
C ILE A 216 7.30 -0.87 -6.94
N ALA A 217 7.75 0.38 -6.83
CA ALA A 217 8.54 1.03 -7.88
C ALA A 217 9.81 0.22 -8.20
N ARG A 218 10.58 -0.18 -7.17
CA ARG A 218 11.86 -0.90 -7.34
C ARG A 218 11.67 -2.23 -8.06
N ILE A 219 10.69 -3.03 -7.65
CA ILE A 219 10.42 -4.35 -8.23
C ILE A 219 9.76 -4.30 -9.62
N SER A 220 9.35 -3.11 -10.08
CA SER A 220 8.63 -2.92 -11.33
C SER A 220 9.43 -2.27 -12.46
N ARG A 221 10.76 -2.17 -12.32
CA ARG A 221 11.63 -1.61 -13.35
C ARG A 221 11.46 -2.37 -14.68
N GLY A 222 11.22 -1.63 -15.77
CA GLY A 222 11.05 -2.19 -17.11
C GLY A 222 9.64 -2.66 -17.48
N ARG A 223 8.67 -2.58 -16.56
CA ARG A 223 7.25 -2.85 -16.87
C ARG A 223 6.61 -1.68 -17.61
N THR A 224 5.65 -1.97 -18.48
CA THR A 224 4.77 -0.92 -19.03
C THR A 224 3.86 -0.37 -17.94
N ILE A 225 3.43 0.90 -18.06
CA ILE A 225 2.51 1.52 -17.10
C ILE A 225 1.21 0.71 -16.96
N ARG A 226 0.71 0.13 -18.06
CA ARG A 226 -0.51 -0.70 -18.04
C ARG A 226 -0.31 -1.98 -17.22
N GLN A 227 0.79 -2.70 -17.45
CA GLN A 227 1.11 -3.92 -16.68
C GLN A 227 1.34 -3.60 -15.21
N PHE A 228 2.00 -2.47 -14.92
CA PHE A 228 2.22 -1.98 -13.56
C PHE A 228 0.89 -1.76 -12.83
N VAL A 229 0.01 -0.92 -13.38
CA VAL A 229 -1.26 -0.57 -12.74
C VAL A 229 -2.16 -1.80 -12.59
N GLY A 230 -2.28 -2.62 -13.64
CA GLY A 230 -3.06 -3.85 -13.58
C GLY A 230 -2.53 -4.84 -12.55
N GLY A 231 -1.21 -5.06 -12.50
CA GLY A 231 -0.59 -5.98 -11.54
C GLY A 231 -0.72 -5.52 -10.09
N VAL A 232 -0.50 -4.24 -9.81
CA VAL A 232 -0.57 -3.67 -8.47
C VAL A 232 -2.00 -3.67 -7.92
N ILE A 233 -3.01 -3.48 -8.77
CA ILE A 233 -4.41 -3.43 -8.33
C ILE A 233 -5.03 -4.84 -8.27
N LEU A 234 -4.91 -5.61 -9.35
CA LEU A 234 -5.70 -6.85 -9.50
C LEU A 234 -5.17 -7.98 -8.62
N VAL A 235 -3.86 -8.22 -8.62
CA VAL A 235 -3.28 -9.37 -7.88
C VAL A 235 -3.58 -9.29 -6.39
N PRO A 236 -3.31 -8.16 -5.70
CA PRO A 236 -3.57 -8.09 -4.27
C PRO A 236 -5.07 -8.00 -3.95
N SER A 237 -5.88 -7.37 -4.80
CA SER A 237 -7.35 -7.35 -4.62
C SER A 237 -7.94 -8.76 -4.66
N SER A 238 -7.43 -9.65 -5.53
CA SER A 238 -7.83 -11.06 -5.55
C SER A 238 -7.45 -11.79 -4.28
N VAL A 239 -6.25 -11.54 -3.74
CA VAL A 239 -5.82 -12.13 -2.46
C VAL A 239 -6.73 -11.66 -1.32
N SER A 240 -7.05 -10.36 -1.26
CA SER A 240 -7.99 -9.82 -0.27
C SER A 240 -9.38 -10.43 -0.39
N LEU A 241 -9.92 -10.56 -1.60
CA LEU A 241 -11.21 -11.21 -1.85
C LEU A 241 -11.22 -12.64 -1.30
N LEU A 242 -10.21 -13.44 -1.65
CA LEU A 242 -10.10 -14.83 -1.19
C LEU A 242 -9.96 -14.90 0.34
N TRP A 243 -9.13 -14.05 0.93
CA TRP A 243 -8.91 -14.02 2.38
C TRP A 243 -10.20 -13.70 3.14
N PHE A 244 -10.91 -12.64 2.74
CA PHE A 244 -12.15 -12.24 3.41
C PHE A 244 -13.30 -13.22 3.13
N ALA A 245 -13.36 -13.83 1.95
CA ALA A 245 -14.33 -14.90 1.70
C ALA A 245 -14.09 -16.11 2.61
N VAL A 246 -12.83 -16.52 2.81
CA VAL A 246 -12.49 -17.66 3.68
C VAL A 246 -12.76 -17.34 5.15
N PHE A 247 -12.13 -16.30 5.71
CA PHE A 247 -12.23 -16.02 7.14
C PHE A 247 -13.51 -15.28 7.51
N GLY A 248 -13.86 -14.23 6.76
CA GLY A 248 -15.09 -13.46 6.97
C GLY A 248 -16.33 -14.30 6.68
N GLY A 249 -16.35 -15.06 5.58
CA GLY A 249 -17.42 -16.00 5.28
C GLY A 249 -17.59 -17.07 6.35
N SER A 250 -16.49 -17.69 6.79
CA SER A 250 -16.53 -18.64 7.92
C SER A 250 -17.09 -18.01 9.19
N ALA A 251 -16.67 -16.79 9.53
CA ALA A 251 -17.15 -16.09 10.72
C ALA A 251 -18.66 -15.80 10.64
N MET A 252 -19.14 -15.28 9.50
CA MET A 252 -20.56 -15.01 9.30
C MET A 252 -21.41 -16.29 9.39
N HIS A 253 -20.93 -17.40 8.79
CA HIS A 253 -21.62 -18.69 8.85
C HIS A 253 -21.69 -19.25 10.29
N LEU A 254 -20.61 -19.12 11.06
CA LEU A 254 -20.58 -19.56 12.46
C LEU A 254 -21.45 -18.65 13.36
N GLN A 255 -21.49 -17.35 13.08
CA GLN A 255 -22.36 -16.39 13.78
C GLN A 255 -23.83 -16.72 13.54
N GLU A 256 -24.22 -16.99 12.29
CA GLU A 256 -25.58 -17.40 11.94
C GLU A 256 -25.98 -18.71 12.65
N ALA A 257 -25.03 -19.64 12.79
CA ALA A 257 -25.22 -20.88 13.55
C ALA A 257 -25.22 -20.68 15.08
N GLY A 258 -25.07 -19.46 15.60
CA GLY A 258 -25.02 -19.16 17.03
C GLY A 258 -23.77 -19.72 17.74
N ARG A 259 -22.68 -19.97 16.99
CA ARG A 259 -21.45 -20.59 17.49
C ARG A 259 -20.35 -19.59 17.86
N LEU A 260 -20.56 -18.31 17.57
CA LEU A 260 -19.67 -17.22 17.97
C LEU A 260 -20.36 -16.34 19.01
N SER A 261 -19.57 -15.74 19.89
CA SER A 261 -20.04 -14.82 20.92
C SER A 261 -19.77 -13.37 20.50
N ASP A 262 -20.71 -12.48 20.80
CA ASP A 262 -20.52 -11.03 20.61
C ASP A 262 -19.59 -10.40 21.68
N ALA A 263 -19.08 -11.18 22.62
CA ALA A 263 -18.29 -10.69 23.75
C ALA A 263 -16.80 -10.46 23.43
N SER A 264 -16.30 -10.96 22.29
CA SER A 264 -14.89 -10.82 21.93
C SER A 264 -14.57 -9.49 21.27
N THR A 265 -13.33 -9.02 21.47
CA THR A 265 -12.81 -7.88 20.73
C THR A 265 -12.66 -8.24 19.25
N ALA A 266 -12.60 -7.23 18.36
CA ALA A 266 -12.36 -7.47 16.93
C ALA A 266 -11.11 -8.33 16.67
N GLN A 267 -10.06 -8.18 17.49
CA GLN A 267 -8.84 -8.98 17.42
C GLN A 267 -9.04 -10.41 17.99
N GLY A 268 -9.96 -10.58 18.93
CA GLY A 268 -10.34 -11.88 19.51
C GLY A 268 -11.16 -12.76 18.55
N GLN A 269 -11.99 -12.16 17.70
CA GLN A 269 -12.91 -12.89 16.82
C GLN A 269 -12.23 -13.93 15.92
N LEU A 270 -11.02 -13.65 15.44
CA LEU A 270 -10.26 -14.64 14.65
C LEU A 270 -9.98 -15.91 15.46
N PHE A 271 -9.63 -15.77 16.75
CA PHE A 271 -9.35 -16.91 17.61
C PHE A 271 -10.62 -17.68 17.97
N ASP A 272 -11.75 -16.99 18.15
CA ASP A 272 -13.05 -17.64 18.38
C ASP A 272 -13.47 -18.49 17.17
N VAL A 273 -13.26 -17.98 15.94
CA VAL A 273 -13.48 -18.77 14.72
C VAL A 273 -12.58 -20.00 14.71
N LEU A 274 -11.30 -19.85 15.03
CA LEU A 274 -10.35 -20.96 15.06
C LEU A 274 -10.70 -22.00 16.13
N GLN A 275 -11.28 -21.59 17.26
CA GLN A 275 -11.78 -22.51 18.30
C GLN A 275 -12.93 -23.39 17.83
N GLN A 276 -13.68 -22.97 16.80
CA GLN A 276 -14.76 -23.79 16.22
C GLN A 276 -14.25 -24.89 15.28
N TYR A 277 -12.94 -24.90 14.97
CA TYR A 277 -12.29 -25.85 14.07
C TYR A 277 -11.30 -26.75 14.82
N PRO A 278 -10.95 -27.94 14.27
CA PRO A 278 -9.95 -28.82 14.86
C PRO A 278 -8.60 -28.13 15.01
N ILE A 279 -7.72 -28.66 15.86
CA ILE A 279 -6.35 -28.16 16.08
C ILE A 279 -6.27 -26.65 16.38
N ALA A 280 -7.30 -26.07 16.99
CA ALA A 280 -7.43 -24.64 17.31
C ALA A 280 -6.20 -24.04 18.01
N THR A 281 -5.58 -24.79 18.93
CA THR A 281 -4.36 -24.34 19.60
C THR A 281 -3.21 -24.13 18.63
N VAL A 282 -3.02 -25.07 17.69
CA VAL A 282 -1.95 -25.00 16.69
C VAL A 282 -2.20 -23.82 15.74
N THR A 283 -3.42 -23.67 15.23
CA THR A 283 -3.74 -22.58 14.30
C THR A 283 -3.66 -21.21 14.97
N SER A 284 -4.04 -21.09 16.25
CA SER A 284 -3.91 -19.86 17.02
C SER A 284 -2.43 -19.48 17.23
N ILE A 285 -1.56 -20.44 17.53
CA ILE A 285 -0.12 -20.22 17.61
C ILE A 285 0.44 -19.81 16.25
N VAL A 286 0.00 -20.46 15.16
CA VAL A 286 0.40 -20.08 13.80
C VAL A 286 -0.01 -18.64 13.49
N VAL A 287 -1.22 -18.20 13.87
CA VAL A 287 -1.65 -16.80 13.72
C VAL A 287 -0.73 -15.85 14.50
N MET A 288 -0.39 -16.15 15.75
CA MET A 288 0.52 -15.29 16.52
C MET A 288 1.91 -15.21 15.90
N ILE A 289 2.43 -16.32 15.37
CA ILE A 289 3.71 -16.36 14.65
C ILE A 289 3.63 -15.55 13.34
N LEU A 290 2.56 -15.73 12.55
CA LEU A 290 2.30 -14.98 11.34
C LEU A 290 2.32 -13.48 11.61
N VAL A 291 1.57 -13.01 12.61
CA VAL A 291 1.53 -11.60 13.00
C VAL A 291 2.92 -11.10 13.40
N GLY A 292 3.68 -11.89 14.17
CA GLY A 292 5.04 -11.54 14.55
C GLY A 292 6.00 -11.42 13.36
N ILE A 293 5.94 -12.36 12.41
CA ILE A 293 6.76 -12.34 11.19
C ILE A 293 6.36 -11.18 10.27
N PHE A 294 5.06 -10.95 10.06
CA PHE A 294 4.55 -9.82 9.29
C PHE A 294 5.04 -8.50 9.87
N PHE A 295 5.05 -8.36 11.20
CA PHE A 295 5.58 -7.19 11.83
C PHE A 295 7.09 -7.04 11.59
N VAL A 296 7.90 -8.06 11.86
CA VAL A 296 9.36 -7.98 11.72
C VAL A 296 9.76 -7.63 10.28
N SER A 297 9.16 -8.31 9.31
CA SER A 297 9.43 -8.05 7.88
C SER A 297 8.90 -6.69 7.42
N GLY A 298 7.72 -6.28 7.87
CA GLY A 298 7.14 -4.96 7.55
C GLY A 298 7.93 -3.81 8.15
N ALA A 299 8.34 -3.93 9.42
CA ALA A 299 9.15 -2.92 10.11
C ALA A 299 10.53 -2.76 9.47
N ASP A 300 11.14 -3.85 8.99
CA ASP A 300 12.39 -3.82 8.25
C ASP A 300 12.25 -3.04 6.95
N ALA A 301 11.24 -3.39 6.14
CA ALA A 301 11.00 -2.75 4.86
C ALA A 301 10.64 -1.24 5.03
N ALA A 302 9.84 -0.89 6.04
CA ALA A 302 9.51 0.50 6.36
C ALA A 302 10.74 1.30 6.84
N SER A 303 11.59 0.70 7.68
CA SER A 303 12.80 1.32 8.20
C SER A 303 13.83 1.60 7.11
N ILE A 304 13.96 0.70 6.13
CA ILE A 304 14.80 0.92 4.94
C ILE A 304 14.29 2.11 4.12
N VAL A 305 12.96 2.26 3.93
CA VAL A 305 12.41 3.41 3.21
C VAL A 305 12.62 4.71 3.98
N MET A 306 12.35 4.73 5.28
CA MET A 306 12.62 5.92 6.11
C MET A 306 14.11 6.29 6.09
N GLY A 307 15.00 5.30 6.11
CA GLY A 307 16.44 5.50 5.94
C GLY A 307 16.80 6.07 4.56
N THR A 308 16.22 5.54 3.49
CA THR A 308 16.39 6.03 2.12
C THR A 308 16.02 7.52 2.02
N LEU A 309 14.84 7.90 2.54
CA LEU A 309 14.35 9.27 2.54
C LEU A 309 15.23 10.19 3.40
N SER A 310 15.72 9.68 4.55
CA SER A 310 16.61 10.42 5.46
C SER A 310 18.02 10.63 4.88
N GLN A 311 18.42 9.83 3.90
CA GLN A 311 19.75 9.87 3.28
C GLN A 311 19.69 10.27 1.80
N ARG A 312 18.81 11.23 1.46
CA ARG A 312 18.69 11.86 0.13
C ARG A 312 18.43 10.86 -1.02
N GLY A 313 17.73 9.77 -0.74
CA GLY A 313 17.38 8.76 -1.73
C GLY A 313 18.47 7.70 -1.95
N SER A 314 19.32 7.44 -0.95
CA SER A 314 20.29 6.33 -0.99
C SER A 314 19.58 5.00 -1.19
N LEU A 315 20.04 4.17 -2.13
CA LEU A 315 19.47 2.84 -2.36
C LEU A 315 19.74 1.89 -1.19
N GLU A 316 20.93 2.03 -0.58
CA GLU A 316 21.38 1.26 0.57
C GLU A 316 21.56 2.22 1.76
N PRO A 317 20.55 2.39 2.62
CA PRO A 317 20.67 3.25 3.78
C PRO A 317 21.58 2.62 4.84
N SER A 318 22.27 3.45 5.63
CA SER A 318 23.15 2.94 6.69
C SER A 318 22.36 2.20 7.77
N ARG A 319 22.89 1.06 8.23
CA ARG A 319 22.23 0.19 9.23
C ARG A 319 21.83 0.94 10.49
N GLY A 320 22.66 1.88 10.96
CA GLY A 320 22.37 2.69 12.15
C GLY A 320 21.10 3.54 11.99
N VAL A 321 20.85 4.08 10.79
CA VAL A 321 19.63 4.87 10.51
C VAL A 321 18.40 3.96 10.40
N VAL A 322 18.55 2.78 9.79
CA VAL A 322 17.48 1.77 9.74
C VAL A 322 17.07 1.33 11.15
N VAL A 323 18.04 1.00 12.01
CA VAL A 323 17.80 0.63 13.42
C VAL A 323 17.13 1.77 14.18
N PHE A 324 17.60 3.01 14.01
CA PHE A 324 16.98 4.19 14.63
C PHE A 324 15.49 4.29 14.29
N TRP A 325 15.13 4.20 13.01
CA TRP A 325 13.73 4.35 12.57
C TRP A 325 12.83 3.21 13.04
N GLY A 326 13.32 1.98 13.08
CA GLY A 326 12.51 0.87 13.55
C GLY A 326 12.35 0.84 15.06
N VAL A 327 13.37 1.23 15.85
CA VAL A 327 13.21 1.45 17.31
C VAL A 327 12.21 2.57 17.57
N LEU A 328 12.29 3.67 16.82
CA LEU A 328 11.35 4.77 16.94
C LEU A 328 9.92 4.35 16.58
N THR A 329 9.74 3.49 15.59
CA THR A 329 8.42 2.92 15.24
C THR A 329 7.84 2.10 16.39
N GLY A 330 8.65 1.26 17.02
CA GLY A 330 8.27 0.52 18.24
C GLY A 330 7.87 1.44 19.39
N ALA A 331 8.66 2.48 19.64
CA ALA A 331 8.36 3.48 20.67
C ALA A 331 7.06 4.25 20.38
N VAL A 332 6.84 4.67 19.14
CA VAL A 332 5.61 5.37 18.73
C VAL A 332 4.40 4.45 18.88
N ALA A 333 4.49 3.18 18.48
CA ALA A 333 3.39 2.23 18.66
C ALA A 333 3.04 2.02 20.14
N ALA A 334 4.05 1.90 21.01
CA ALA A 334 3.83 1.80 22.44
C ALA A 334 3.13 3.04 22.99
N VAL A 335 3.56 4.25 22.59
CA VAL A 335 2.92 5.51 23.00
C VAL A 335 1.48 5.59 22.48
N MET A 336 1.23 5.24 21.21
CA MET A 336 -0.12 5.22 20.62
C MET A 336 -1.06 4.31 21.41
N LEU A 337 -0.60 3.10 21.79
CA LEU A 337 -1.37 2.19 22.63
C LEU A 337 -1.60 2.74 24.05
N LEU A 338 -0.59 3.33 24.68
CA LEU A 338 -0.70 3.87 26.04
C LEU A 338 -1.71 5.03 26.13
N ILE A 339 -1.74 5.90 25.11
CA ILE A 339 -2.69 7.01 25.04
C ILE A 339 -4.15 6.49 24.92
N GLY A 340 -4.36 5.42 24.15
CA GLY A 340 -5.69 4.78 24.03
C GLY A 340 -6.10 3.98 25.28
N GLY A 341 -5.15 3.25 25.87
CA GLY A 341 -5.38 2.41 27.05
C GLY A 341 -5.83 3.17 28.29
N GLY A 342 -5.46 4.45 28.43
CA GLY A 342 -5.96 5.32 29.50
C GLY A 342 -7.44 5.71 29.40
N LYS A 343 -8.10 5.42 28.26
CA LYS A 343 -9.51 5.75 27.99
C LYS A 343 -10.40 4.52 27.76
N GLY A 344 -9.90 3.31 28.01
CA GLY A 344 -10.67 2.07 27.90
C GLY A 344 -10.62 1.37 26.55
N ASP A 345 -9.98 1.95 25.52
CA ASP A 345 -9.77 1.30 24.23
C ASP A 345 -8.44 1.72 23.59
N ALA A 346 -7.47 0.80 23.59
CA ALA A 346 -6.15 1.01 23.00
C ALA A 346 -6.21 1.19 21.46
N LEU A 347 -7.26 0.69 20.81
CA LEU A 347 -7.47 0.83 19.36
C LEU A 347 -7.75 2.28 18.98
N THR A 348 -8.59 2.98 19.76
CA THR A 348 -8.93 4.39 19.52
C THR A 348 -7.68 5.30 19.46
N GLY A 349 -6.69 5.05 20.33
CA GLY A 349 -5.43 5.80 20.34
C GLY A 349 -4.62 5.61 19.05
N LEU A 350 -4.55 4.37 18.55
CA LEU A 350 -3.91 4.04 17.29
C LEU A 350 -4.62 4.74 16.11
N GLN A 351 -5.94 4.60 16.02
CA GLN A 351 -6.73 5.15 14.90
C GLN A 351 -6.60 6.67 14.78
N ASN A 352 -6.78 7.39 15.89
CA ASN A 352 -6.77 8.85 15.89
C ASN A 352 -5.41 9.43 15.48
N LEU A 353 -4.31 8.87 16.01
CA LEU A 353 -2.96 9.35 15.68
C LEU A 353 -2.58 9.01 14.24
N THR A 354 -3.03 7.88 13.70
CA THR A 354 -2.86 7.55 12.28
C THR A 354 -3.61 8.55 11.38
N ILE A 355 -4.87 8.87 11.71
CA ILE A 355 -5.66 9.86 10.95
C ILE A 355 -4.97 11.23 10.95
N LEU A 356 -4.55 11.70 12.13
CA LEU A 356 -3.87 12.98 12.27
C LEU A 356 -2.56 13.05 11.48
N ALA A 357 -1.76 11.97 11.49
CA ALA A 357 -0.49 11.91 10.78
C ALA A 357 -0.67 11.80 9.26
N ALA A 358 -1.72 11.11 8.78
CA ALA A 358 -1.97 10.92 7.35
C ALA A 358 -2.61 12.14 6.69
N ALA A 359 -3.42 12.91 7.40
CA ALA A 359 -4.15 14.07 6.88
C ALA A 359 -3.28 15.07 6.07
N PRO A 360 -2.12 15.54 6.55
CA PRO A 360 -1.27 16.42 5.74
C PRO A 360 -0.67 15.70 4.51
N PHE A 361 -0.41 14.41 4.61
CA PHE A 361 0.14 13.62 3.50
C PHE A 361 -0.88 13.41 2.37
N THR A 362 -2.19 13.46 2.66
CA THR A 362 -3.24 13.46 1.63
C THR A 362 -3.05 14.60 0.63
N LEU A 363 -2.68 15.80 1.09
CA LEU A 363 -2.40 16.95 0.21
C LEU A 363 -1.19 16.69 -0.69
N VAL A 364 -0.17 16.03 -0.16
CA VAL A 364 0.99 15.57 -0.94
C VAL A 364 0.54 14.60 -2.02
N MET A 365 -0.30 13.61 -1.70
CA MET A 365 -0.82 12.67 -2.69
C MET A 365 -1.61 13.34 -3.82
N ILE A 366 -2.47 14.31 -3.50
CA ILE A 366 -3.20 15.09 -4.51
C ILE A 366 -2.22 15.82 -5.43
N GLY A 367 -1.23 16.51 -4.86
CA GLY A 367 -0.19 17.18 -5.63
C GLY A 367 0.64 16.22 -6.48
N LEU A 368 0.89 15.01 -5.99
CA LEU A 368 1.60 13.95 -6.68
C LEU A 368 0.82 13.45 -7.91
N CYS A 369 -0.50 13.33 -7.85
CA CYS A 369 -1.35 13.03 -9.01
C CYS A 369 -1.19 14.08 -10.12
N VAL A 370 -1.22 15.36 -9.75
CA VAL A 370 -1.06 16.47 -10.70
C VAL A 370 0.35 16.48 -11.30
N ALA A 371 1.37 16.24 -10.45
CA ALA A 371 2.76 16.19 -10.88
C ALA A 371 2.99 15.04 -11.88
N LEU A 372 2.49 13.84 -11.58
CA LEU A 372 2.58 12.67 -12.43
C LEU A 372 1.89 12.89 -13.78
N ASN A 373 0.65 13.40 -13.79
CA ASN A 373 -0.06 13.72 -15.02
C ASN A 373 0.71 14.73 -15.88
N ARG A 374 1.29 15.77 -15.26
CA ARG A 374 2.13 16.73 -15.98
C ARG A 374 3.38 16.06 -16.55
N ASP A 375 4.07 15.23 -15.77
CA ASP A 375 5.30 14.55 -16.20
C ASP A 375 5.07 13.56 -17.35
N LEU A 376 3.94 12.85 -17.35
CA LEU A 376 3.55 11.92 -18.40
C LEU A 376 3.18 12.65 -19.69
N ARG A 377 2.45 13.77 -19.61
CA ARG A 377 2.10 14.59 -20.78
C ARG A 377 3.33 15.19 -21.48
N HIS A 378 4.43 15.37 -20.74
CA HIS A 378 5.70 15.85 -21.27
C HIS A 378 6.72 14.72 -21.54
N ASP A 379 6.28 13.46 -21.59
CA ASP A 379 7.16 12.36 -22.03
C ASP A 379 7.48 12.51 -23.53
N PRO A 380 8.75 12.35 -23.96
CA PRO A 380 9.12 12.41 -25.37
C PRO A 380 8.32 11.48 -26.27
N LEU A 381 7.94 10.29 -25.80
CA LEU A 381 7.13 9.34 -26.55
C LEU A 381 5.69 9.86 -26.76
N ILE A 382 5.12 10.51 -25.75
CA ILE A 382 3.78 11.12 -25.85
C ILE A 382 3.80 12.34 -26.77
N ILE A 383 4.81 13.20 -26.64
CA ILE A 383 4.98 14.38 -27.50
C ILE A 383 5.15 13.97 -28.97
N ARG A 384 6.06 13.03 -29.26
CA ARG A 384 6.28 12.52 -30.62
C ARG A 384 5.01 11.91 -31.21
N GLY A 385 4.26 11.14 -30.42
CA GLY A 385 3.00 10.56 -30.85
C GLY A 385 1.93 11.61 -31.19
N ARG A 386 1.84 12.68 -30.39
CA ARG A 386 0.93 13.80 -30.67
C ARG A 386 1.32 14.57 -31.94
N MET A 387 2.60 14.92 -32.07
CA MET A 387 3.12 15.59 -33.27
C MET A 387 2.92 14.75 -34.52
N GLY A 388 3.12 13.42 -34.44
CA GLY A 388 2.86 12.52 -35.56
C GLY A 388 1.40 12.51 -35.99
N LYS A 389 0.46 12.50 -35.05
CA LYS A 389 -0.98 12.60 -35.37
C LYS A 389 -1.34 13.95 -35.99
N GLU A 390 -0.89 15.05 -35.39
CA GLU A 390 -1.11 16.40 -35.91
C GLU A 390 -0.53 16.56 -37.33
N ALA A 391 0.65 15.99 -37.60
CA ALA A 391 1.27 16.00 -38.93
C ALA A 391 0.46 15.21 -39.97
N ILE A 392 -0.05 14.03 -39.61
CA ILE A 392 -0.91 13.23 -40.49
C ILE A 392 -2.23 13.95 -40.76
N GLU A 393 -2.89 14.48 -39.73
CA GLU A 393 -4.15 15.22 -39.88
C GLU A 393 -3.97 16.44 -40.81
N THR A 394 -2.90 17.21 -40.61
CA THR A 394 -2.57 18.36 -41.47
C THR A 394 -2.29 17.92 -42.90
N ALA A 395 -1.55 16.82 -43.09
CA ALA A 395 -1.26 16.29 -44.42
C ALA A 395 -2.53 15.80 -45.14
N VAL A 396 -3.48 15.21 -44.40
CA VAL A 396 -4.77 14.77 -44.95
C VAL A 396 -5.62 15.96 -45.39
N ILE A 397 -5.72 17.01 -44.56
CA ILE A 397 -6.47 18.24 -44.89
C ILE A 397 -5.87 18.90 -46.14
N ALA A 398 -4.54 19.12 -46.14
CA ALA A 398 -3.85 19.72 -47.26
C ALA A 398 -3.93 18.87 -48.54
N GLY A 399 -3.86 17.54 -48.41
CA GLY A 399 -4.03 16.61 -49.53
C GLY A 399 -5.43 16.67 -50.12
N HIS A 400 -6.46 16.72 -49.26
CA HIS A 400 -7.85 16.85 -49.70
C HIS A 400 -8.11 18.19 -50.42
N GLU A 401 -7.63 19.30 -49.87
CA GLU A 401 -7.76 20.63 -50.49
C GLU A 401 -7.05 20.73 -51.84
N LYS A 402 -5.87 20.09 -51.97
CA LYS A 402 -5.04 20.22 -53.18
C LYS A 402 -5.39 19.22 -54.28
N TYR A 403 -5.82 18.03 -53.91
CA TYR A 403 -6.02 16.91 -54.85
C TYR A 403 -7.48 16.40 -54.87
N ASP A 404 -8.42 17.15 -54.31
CA ASP A 404 -9.87 16.83 -54.30
C ASP A 404 -10.18 15.41 -53.74
N GLY A 405 -9.37 14.99 -52.77
CA GLY A 405 -9.47 13.65 -52.16
C GLY A 405 -8.75 12.52 -52.88
N ASP A 406 -8.12 12.76 -54.05
CA ASP A 406 -7.32 11.75 -54.76
C ASP A 406 -5.83 11.88 -54.41
N PHE A 407 -5.45 11.40 -53.21
CA PHE A 407 -4.05 11.40 -52.76
C PHE A 407 -3.72 10.20 -51.88
N GLU A 408 -2.43 9.88 -51.76
CA GLU A 408 -1.92 8.88 -50.82
C GLU A 408 -0.79 9.44 -49.95
N LEU A 409 -0.74 9.01 -48.69
CA LEU A 409 0.37 9.34 -47.79
C LEU A 409 1.49 8.30 -47.95
N ARG A 410 2.68 8.76 -48.36
CA ARG A 410 3.87 7.92 -48.39
C ARG A 410 4.75 8.19 -47.17
N ILE A 411 5.08 7.14 -46.44
CA ILE A 411 6.03 7.18 -45.32
C ILE A 411 7.39 6.72 -45.86
N GLY A 412 8.40 7.58 -45.77
CA GLY A 412 9.78 7.28 -46.16
C GLY A 412 10.78 7.66 -45.07
N PRO A 413 12.03 7.18 -45.14
CA PRO A 413 13.09 7.67 -44.27
C PRO A 413 13.21 9.20 -44.43
N ALA A 414 13.41 9.90 -43.32
CA ALA A 414 13.61 11.34 -43.34
C ALA A 414 14.90 11.64 -44.14
N THR A 415 14.76 11.98 -45.41
CA THR A 415 15.85 12.60 -46.17
C THR A 415 15.96 14.03 -45.67
N SER A 416 17.11 14.36 -45.06
CA SER A 416 17.47 15.71 -44.66
C SER A 416 17.60 16.59 -45.90
N THR A 417 16.48 17.13 -46.38
CA THR A 417 16.43 18.07 -47.50
C THR A 417 15.76 19.34 -47.06
N ASP A 418 16.30 19.97 -46.02
CA ASP A 418 16.39 21.43 -45.91
C ASP A 418 17.45 21.80 -44.86
N GLY A 419 18.37 22.67 -45.26
CA GLY A 419 19.63 22.98 -44.58
C GLY A 419 19.51 23.84 -43.31
N THR A 420 18.66 23.44 -42.37
CA THR A 420 18.62 24.05 -41.03
C THR A 420 18.80 22.96 -39.98
N GLU A 421 20.06 22.71 -39.62
CA GLU A 421 20.41 21.91 -38.44
C GLU A 421 19.72 22.48 -37.19
N THR A 422 18.68 21.82 -36.73
CA THR A 422 18.32 21.87 -35.31
C THR A 422 19.01 20.70 -34.63
N ALA A 423 20.26 20.94 -34.25
CA ALA A 423 21.04 20.00 -33.47
C ALA A 423 20.26 19.57 -32.21
N PRO A 424 20.24 18.28 -31.84
CA PRO A 424 19.78 17.86 -30.52
C PRO A 424 20.64 18.55 -29.45
N PRO A 425 20.11 18.94 -28.28
CA PRO A 425 20.95 19.49 -27.23
C PRO A 425 22.01 18.44 -26.85
N GLU A 426 23.27 18.78 -27.04
CA GLU A 426 24.42 17.96 -26.67
C GLU A 426 24.27 17.48 -25.22
N ARG A 427 24.36 16.16 -25.04
CA ARG A 427 24.77 15.61 -23.74
C ARG A 427 26.24 15.95 -23.59
N THR A 428 26.56 16.84 -22.66
CA THR A 428 27.89 16.94 -22.10
C THR A 428 28.23 15.63 -21.40
N GLU A 429 28.89 14.72 -22.13
CA GLU A 429 29.69 13.67 -21.54
C GLU A 429 30.99 14.30 -21.04
N GLU A 430 31.02 14.55 -19.74
CA GLU A 430 32.25 14.88 -19.03
C GLU A 430 33.15 13.64 -19.03
N SER A 431 34.39 13.88 -19.43
CA SER A 431 35.45 12.93 -19.75
C SER A 431 35.82 12.00 -18.58
N ALA A 432 35.94 10.70 -18.86
CA ALA A 432 36.81 9.81 -18.10
C ALA A 432 38.08 9.53 -18.93
N PRO A 433 39.30 9.73 -18.41
CA PRO A 433 40.50 9.53 -19.19
C PRO A 433 40.84 8.05 -19.32
N SER A 434 41.29 7.69 -20.52
CA SER A 434 41.89 6.41 -20.87
C SER A 434 43.22 6.20 -20.14
N THR A 435 43.45 5.01 -19.63
CA THR A 435 44.79 4.43 -19.53
C THR A 435 44.78 3.02 -20.12
N ALA A 436 45.64 2.81 -21.10
CA ALA A 436 45.92 1.54 -21.73
C ALA A 436 47.16 0.89 -21.11
N SER A 437 47.12 -0.44 -21.02
CA SER A 437 48.21 -1.43 -21.12
C SER A 437 49.43 -1.35 -20.19
N ALA A 438 49.65 -2.41 -19.40
CA ALA A 438 50.74 -3.39 -19.55
C ALA A 438 51.10 -4.06 -18.20
N VAL A 439 51.25 -5.40 -18.24
CA VAL A 439 51.63 -6.37 -17.18
C VAL A 439 50.51 -6.78 -16.22
#